data_AF-A0A2V9W1X8-F1
#
_entry.id   AF-A0A2V9W1X8-F1
#
_cell.length_a   1.000
_cell.length_b   1.000
_cell.length_c   1.000
_cell.angle_alpha   90.00
_cell.angle_beta   90.00
_cell.angle_gamma   90.00
#
_symmetry.space_group_name_H-M   'P 1'
#
loop_
_entity.id
_entity.type
_entity.pdbx_description
1 polymer ?
#
loop_
_entity_poly.entity_id
_entity_poly.type
_entity_poly.pdbx_seq_one_letter_code
_entity_poly.pdbx_strand_id
1 'polypeptide(L)'
;MTNSTFYDANGVDHFLSHFLYSDFILSNQIKTGVARLPFNLMAEYEENLNAHANPFDAAGLVSTLGKQNRAYGFDASFGQAQKKGDVQFGYSWWRIEQDAILASFGESDQRAPTNVLQNRVYGTWRIQKNVLAQYTMWFGRTLNTNLENNAASVNKTVSTAGTKEPTLKRQQFDLVYTF
;
A
#
# COMPACT_ATOMS: atom_id res chain seq x y z
N MET A 1 -15.42 0.64 0.75
CA MET A 1 -14.82 1.05 2.04
C MET A 1 -13.95 -0.12 2.51
N THR A 2 -12.70 0.09 2.91
CA THR A 2 -11.82 -1.02 3.37
C THR A 2 -11.51 -0.95 4.85
N ASN A 3 -11.53 0.22 5.51
CA ASN A 3 -11.50 0.32 6.97
C ASN A 3 -12.74 -0.35 7.59
N SER A 4 -12.64 -0.73 8.86
CA SER A 4 -13.72 -1.38 9.60
C SER A 4 -14.82 -0.39 10.01
N THR A 5 -16.10 -0.75 9.82
CA THR A 5 -17.24 0.10 10.12
C THR A 5 -18.36 -0.62 10.88
N PHE A 6 -19.21 0.13 11.56
CA PHE A 6 -20.43 -0.35 12.20
C PHE A 6 -21.60 0.59 11.92
N TYR A 7 -22.82 0.05 11.98
CA TYR A 7 -24.05 0.84 11.91
C TYR A 7 -24.55 1.18 13.31
N ASP A 8 -24.88 2.43 13.57
CA ASP A 8 -25.58 2.81 14.80
C ASP A 8 -27.08 2.46 14.74
N ALA A 9 -27.81 2.74 15.82
CA ALA A 9 -29.25 2.46 15.92
C ALA A 9 -30.10 3.23 14.88
N ASN A 10 -29.55 4.28 14.25
CA ASN A 10 -30.20 5.05 13.20
C ASN A 10 -29.78 4.58 11.79
N GLY A 11 -28.93 3.55 11.69
CA GLY A 11 -28.40 3.04 10.42
C GLY A 11 -27.31 3.90 9.81
N VAL A 12 -26.65 4.76 10.59
CA VAL A 12 -25.52 5.57 10.12
C VAL A 12 -24.22 4.78 10.25
N ASP A 13 -23.39 4.81 9.20
CA ASP A 13 -22.06 4.21 9.19
C ASP A 13 -21.07 5.02 10.05
N HIS A 14 -20.33 4.31 10.90
CA HIS A 14 -19.23 4.85 11.69
C HIS A 14 -17.98 3.99 11.52
N PHE A 15 -16.79 4.61 11.58
CA PHE A 15 -15.56 3.84 11.71
C PHE A 15 -15.49 3.19 13.09
N LEU A 16 -15.11 1.92 13.14
CA LEU A 16 -14.86 1.21 14.40
C LEU A 16 -13.63 1.77 15.12
N SER A 17 -12.58 2.08 14.36
CA SER A 17 -11.33 2.61 14.86
C SER A 17 -11.29 4.13 14.83
N HIS A 18 -10.77 4.74 15.90
CA HIS A 18 -10.25 6.10 15.85
C HIS A 18 -8.79 6.07 15.40
N PHE A 19 -8.23 7.22 15.02
CA PHE A 19 -6.90 7.30 14.42
C PHE A 19 -5.98 8.22 15.23
N LEU A 20 -4.90 7.62 15.76
CA LEU A 20 -3.77 8.30 16.39
C LEU A 20 -2.52 7.50 16.05
N TYR A 21 -1.60 8.10 15.32
CA TYR A 21 -0.49 7.37 14.72
C TYR A 21 0.81 7.50 15.53
N SER A 22 1.52 6.39 15.67
CA SER A 22 2.94 6.34 15.95
C SER A 22 3.66 5.94 14.67
N ASP A 23 4.51 6.84 14.16
CA ASP A 23 5.18 6.67 12.87
C ASP A 23 6.70 6.75 13.03
N PHE A 24 7.40 5.82 12.37
CA PHE A 24 8.85 5.79 12.26
C PHE A 24 9.26 5.58 10.80
N ILE A 25 9.99 6.56 10.27
CA ILE A 25 10.51 6.53 8.90
C ILE A 25 12.04 6.53 8.92
N LEU A 26 12.63 5.55 8.25
CA LEU A 26 14.04 5.54 7.86
C LEU A 26 14.12 5.94 6.38
N SER A 27 14.86 7.00 6.07
CA SER A 27 15.16 7.40 4.69
C SER A 27 16.65 7.66 4.51
N ASN A 28 17.28 6.95 3.59
CA ASN A 28 18.71 7.05 3.36
C ASN A 28 19.07 6.96 1.87
N GLN A 29 20.09 7.71 1.47
CA GLN A 29 20.72 7.62 0.17
C GLN A 29 22.20 7.28 0.34
N ILE A 30 22.59 6.11 -0.14
CA ILE A 30 23.95 5.60 -0.12
C ILE A 30 24.58 5.90 -1.48
N LYS A 31 25.68 6.66 -1.45
CA LYS A 31 26.50 6.90 -2.65
C LYS A 31 27.18 5.59 -3.04
N THR A 32 27.02 5.21 -4.30
CA THR A 32 27.80 4.12 -4.88
C THR A 32 29.06 4.68 -5.54
N GLY A 33 29.95 3.81 -6.00
CA GLY A 33 31.12 4.22 -6.78
C GLY A 33 30.77 4.86 -8.14
N VAL A 34 29.49 4.84 -8.55
CA VAL A 34 29.00 5.45 -9.78
C VAL A 34 28.04 6.58 -9.43
N ALA A 35 28.45 7.83 -9.71
CA ALA A 35 27.72 9.03 -9.27
C ALA A 35 26.25 9.12 -9.71
N ARG A 36 25.87 8.47 -10.83
CA ARG A 36 24.49 8.46 -11.35
C ARG A 36 23.66 7.28 -10.83
N LEU A 37 24.24 6.41 -10.03
CA LEU A 37 23.62 5.20 -9.53
C LEU A 37 23.63 5.12 -8.01
N PRO A 38 23.12 6.14 -7.27
CA PRO A 38 22.99 6.02 -5.83
C PRO A 38 22.01 4.88 -5.48
N PHE A 39 22.18 4.27 -4.31
CA PHE A 39 21.18 3.38 -3.73
C PHE A 39 20.33 4.17 -2.74
N ASN A 40 19.02 4.12 -2.87
CA ASN A 40 18.06 4.76 -1.97
C ASN A 40 17.29 3.68 -1.23
N LEU A 41 17.10 3.86 0.06
CA LEU A 41 16.26 3.01 0.90
C LEU A 41 15.36 3.90 1.74
N MET A 42 14.06 3.68 1.62
CA MET A 42 13.04 4.17 2.52
C MET A 42 12.40 2.95 3.20
N ALA A 43 12.24 3.00 4.51
CA ALA A 43 11.49 2.00 5.26
C ALA A 43 10.62 2.72 6.28
N GLU A 44 9.45 2.16 6.55
CA GLU A 44 8.45 2.78 7.40
C GLU A 44 7.78 1.73 8.27
N TYR A 45 7.45 2.14 9.49
CA TYR A 45 6.56 1.44 10.39
C TYR A 45 5.60 2.46 11.00
N GLU A 46 4.32 2.24 10.77
CA GLU A 46 3.24 3.02 11.34
C GLU A 46 2.31 2.11 12.16
N GLU A 47 1.87 2.60 13.31
CA GLU A 47 0.87 1.96 14.15
C GLU A 47 -0.22 2.95 14.54
N ASN A 48 -1.48 2.60 14.24
CA ASN A 48 -2.63 3.28 14.81
C ASN A 48 -2.85 2.83 16.27
N LEU A 49 -2.48 3.70 17.20
CA LEU A 49 -2.57 3.49 18.64
C LEU A 49 -4.02 3.38 19.13
N ASN A 50 -4.95 4.06 18.44
CA ASN A 50 -6.37 4.11 18.77
C ASN A 50 -7.22 3.11 17.99
N ALA A 51 -6.60 2.20 17.25
CA ALA A 51 -7.33 1.15 16.56
C ALA A 51 -8.10 0.25 17.54
N HIS A 52 -9.36 -0.01 17.19
CA HIS A 52 -10.21 -0.95 17.90
C HIS A 52 -9.85 -2.39 17.49
N ALA A 53 -10.17 -3.36 18.33
CA ALA A 53 -10.08 -4.76 17.93
C ALA A 53 -11.24 -5.08 16.99
N ASN A 54 -10.99 -5.72 15.84
CA ASN A 54 -12.05 -6.00 14.88
C ASN A 54 -13.02 -7.03 15.47
N PRO A 55 -14.30 -6.67 15.66
CA PRO A 55 -15.28 -7.60 16.21
C PRO A 55 -15.97 -8.42 15.11
N PHE A 56 -15.71 -8.14 13.83
CA PHE A 56 -16.38 -8.77 12.70
C PHE A 56 -15.41 -9.40 11.70
N ASP A 57 -15.65 -10.66 11.37
CA ASP A 57 -15.18 -11.27 10.13
C ASP A 57 -16.29 -11.21 9.08
N ALA A 58 -16.02 -11.75 7.90
CA ALA A 58 -16.95 -11.77 6.78
C ALA A 58 -18.17 -12.69 7.01
N ALA A 59 -18.16 -13.53 8.05
CA ALA A 59 -19.27 -14.38 8.47
C ALA A 59 -20.08 -13.76 9.62
N GLY A 60 -19.54 -12.75 10.33
CA GLY A 60 -20.23 -11.99 11.37
C GLY A 60 -19.36 -11.75 12.60
N LEU A 61 -19.99 -11.71 13.78
CA LEU A 61 -19.34 -11.38 15.04
C LEU A 61 -18.32 -12.46 15.46
N VAL A 62 -17.07 -12.06 15.71
CA VAL A 62 -15.96 -12.89 16.21
C VAL A 62 -15.08 -12.10 17.19
N SER A 63 -14.58 -12.78 18.23
CA SER A 63 -13.75 -12.16 19.27
C SER A 63 -12.24 -12.31 19.07
N THR A 64 -11.79 -12.97 17.99
CA THR A 64 -10.42 -13.49 17.86
C THR A 64 -9.53 -12.72 16.88
N LEU A 65 -10.05 -11.73 16.15
CA LEU A 65 -9.29 -11.04 15.08
C LEU A 65 -8.26 -10.03 15.59
N GLY A 66 -8.46 -9.52 16.82
CA GLY A 66 -7.58 -8.53 17.42
C GLY A 66 -7.52 -7.21 16.64
N LYS A 67 -6.50 -6.39 16.92
CA LYS A 67 -6.27 -5.12 16.21
C LYS A 67 -5.64 -5.38 14.85
N GLN A 68 -6.07 -4.60 13.86
CA GLN A 68 -5.52 -4.58 12.50
C GLN A 68 -4.94 -3.19 12.21
N ASN A 69 -3.93 -2.79 12.99
CA ASN A 69 -3.51 -1.42 13.20
C ASN A 69 -2.10 -1.07 12.71
N ARG A 70 -1.42 -1.95 11.98
CA ARG A 70 -0.02 -1.72 11.56
C ARG A 70 0.14 -1.62 10.05
N ALA A 71 0.92 -0.65 9.63
CA ALA A 71 1.46 -0.55 8.29
C ALA A 71 2.99 -0.59 8.38
N TYR A 72 3.62 -1.38 7.53
CA TYR A 72 5.07 -1.34 7.43
C TYR A 72 5.52 -1.85 6.06
N GLY A 73 6.67 -1.35 5.65
CA GLY A 73 7.20 -1.64 4.34
C GLY A 73 8.50 -0.94 4.06
N PHE A 74 8.90 -1.04 2.81
CA PHE A 74 10.06 -0.35 2.30
C PHE A 74 9.93 -0.06 0.81
N ASP A 75 10.70 0.91 0.35
CA ASP A 75 10.98 1.19 -1.04
C ASP A 75 12.51 1.28 -1.19
N ALA A 76 13.06 0.45 -2.06
CA ALA A 76 14.48 0.45 -2.37
C ALA A 76 14.67 0.73 -3.86
N SER A 77 15.56 1.64 -4.21
CA SER A 77 15.89 1.94 -5.60
C SER A 77 17.36 2.17 -5.85
N PHE A 78 17.76 1.95 -7.09
CA PHE A 78 19.11 2.18 -7.59
C PHE A 78 19.03 3.13 -8.77
N GLY A 79 19.85 4.17 -8.78
CA GLY A 79 19.77 5.21 -9.79
C GLY A 79 19.00 6.44 -9.36
N GLN A 80 18.78 7.31 -10.34
CA GLN A 80 18.09 8.58 -10.20
C GLN A 80 17.48 8.95 -11.55
N ALA A 81 16.63 9.97 -11.60
CA ALA A 81 16.06 10.47 -12.85
C ALA A 81 16.18 11.99 -12.94
N GLN A 82 17.36 12.55 -12.67
CA GLN A 82 17.54 14.00 -12.58
C GLN A 82 18.04 14.63 -13.89
N LYS A 83 19.03 14.02 -14.52
CA LYS A 83 19.67 14.52 -15.75
C LYS A 83 19.33 13.63 -16.93
N LYS A 84 19.51 14.16 -18.14
CA LYS A 84 19.39 13.36 -19.37
C LYS A 84 20.25 12.10 -19.28
N GLY A 85 19.64 10.98 -19.64
CA GLY A 85 20.25 9.65 -19.61
C GLY A 85 20.26 8.99 -18.24
N ASP A 86 19.76 9.65 -17.20
CA ASP A 86 19.65 9.03 -15.88
C ASP A 86 18.53 7.98 -15.88
N VAL A 87 18.79 6.86 -15.23
CA VAL A 87 17.87 5.73 -15.05
C VAL A 87 17.74 5.43 -13.56
N GLN A 88 16.55 5.03 -13.16
CA GLN A 88 16.28 4.53 -11.81
C GLN A 88 15.42 3.28 -11.90
N PHE A 89 15.72 2.29 -11.08
CA PHE A 89 14.90 1.10 -10.91
C PHE A 89 14.67 0.88 -9.44
N GLY A 90 13.47 0.43 -9.07
CA GLY A 90 13.15 0.19 -7.69
C GLY A 90 12.14 -0.91 -7.48
N TYR A 91 12.12 -1.35 -6.23
CA TYR A 91 11.20 -2.34 -5.70
C TYR A 91 10.67 -1.83 -4.37
N SER A 92 9.36 -1.98 -4.19
CA SER A 92 8.69 -1.65 -2.95
C SER A 92 7.79 -2.79 -2.51
N TRP A 93 7.75 -2.99 -1.20
CA TRP A 93 6.89 -3.97 -0.54
C TRP A 93 6.23 -3.31 0.65
N TRP A 94 4.92 -3.49 0.77
CA TRP A 94 4.11 -2.94 1.84
C TRP A 94 3.12 -3.96 2.35
N ARG A 95 2.98 -4.02 3.66
CA ARG A 95 1.87 -4.67 4.35
C ARG A 95 1.13 -3.61 5.14
N ILE A 96 -0.14 -3.40 4.81
CA ILE A 96 -0.99 -2.40 5.45
C ILE A 96 -2.23 -3.12 5.98
N GLU A 97 -2.40 -3.14 7.29
CA GLU A 97 -3.59 -3.72 7.93
C GLU A 97 -4.82 -2.82 7.76
N GLN A 98 -6.00 -3.36 8.08
CA GLN A 98 -7.30 -2.74 7.74
C GLN A 98 -7.48 -1.32 8.30
N ASP A 99 -7.10 -1.11 9.55
CA ASP A 99 -7.27 0.13 10.31
C ASP A 99 -5.92 0.73 10.71
N ALA A 100 -4.85 0.36 9.99
CA ALA A 100 -3.54 0.94 10.15
C ALA A 100 -3.54 2.43 9.80
N ILE A 101 -4.22 2.79 8.71
CA ILE A 101 -4.34 4.16 8.20
C ILE A 101 -5.78 4.43 7.78
N LEU A 102 -6.16 5.70 7.68
CA LEU A 102 -7.38 6.10 6.96
C LEU A 102 -7.24 5.75 5.47
N ALA A 103 -8.18 4.99 4.92
CA ALA A 103 -8.09 4.48 3.55
C ALA A 103 -7.94 5.57 2.48
N SER A 104 -8.46 6.77 2.71
CA SER A 104 -8.28 7.91 1.80
C SER A 104 -6.85 8.45 1.74
N PHE A 105 -6.02 8.12 2.72
CA PHE A 105 -4.59 8.49 2.75
C PHE A 105 -3.70 7.40 2.14
N GLY A 106 -4.24 6.20 1.91
CA GLY A 106 -3.51 5.14 1.23
C GLY A 106 -3.17 5.51 -0.21
N GLU A 107 -2.09 4.93 -0.72
CA GLU A 107 -1.74 5.01 -2.15
C GLU A 107 -2.96 4.62 -3.01
N SER A 108 -3.14 5.32 -4.12
CA SER A 108 -4.31 5.18 -4.99
C SER A 108 -4.20 3.99 -5.95
N ASP A 109 -2.97 3.67 -6.36
CA ASP A 109 -2.70 2.70 -7.43
C ASP A 109 -2.53 1.25 -6.93
N GLN A 110 -2.48 1.05 -5.61
CA GLN A 110 -2.41 -0.28 -4.98
C GLN A 110 -3.73 -1.05 -5.11
N ARG A 111 -3.67 -2.36 -4.86
CA ARG A 111 -4.82 -3.28 -4.96
C ARG A 111 -6.01 -2.84 -4.10
N ALA A 112 -5.75 -2.29 -2.93
CA ALA A 112 -6.73 -1.75 -2.00
C ALA A 112 -6.03 -0.74 -1.08
N PRO A 113 -6.71 0.31 -0.60
CA PRO A 113 -6.09 1.35 0.22
C PRO A 113 -5.55 0.85 1.57
N THR A 114 -6.25 -0.10 2.19
CA THR A 114 -5.85 -0.80 3.42
C THR A 114 -6.18 -2.29 3.33
N ASN A 115 -5.79 -3.08 4.33
CA ASN A 115 -5.91 -4.55 4.32
C ASN A 115 -5.26 -5.17 3.06
N VAL A 116 -4.02 -4.75 2.77
CA VAL A 116 -3.33 -5.09 1.53
C VAL A 116 -1.91 -5.57 1.79
N LEU A 117 -1.49 -6.55 0.98
CA LEU A 117 -0.10 -6.89 0.76
C LEU A 117 0.25 -6.46 -0.66
N GLN A 118 1.05 -5.40 -0.78
CA GLN A 118 1.32 -4.74 -2.04
C GLN A 118 2.81 -4.80 -2.37
N ASN A 119 3.10 -5.06 -3.65
CA ASN A 119 4.43 -4.96 -4.21
C ASN A 119 4.38 -4.00 -5.40
N ARG A 120 5.49 -3.31 -5.64
CA ARG A 120 5.68 -2.45 -6.80
C ARG A 120 7.09 -2.66 -7.35
N VAL A 121 7.21 -2.97 -8.62
CA VAL A 121 8.46 -2.82 -9.37
C VAL A 121 8.29 -1.60 -10.27
N TYR A 122 9.29 -0.73 -10.32
CA TYR A 122 9.23 0.46 -11.15
C TYR A 122 10.58 0.76 -11.79
N GLY A 123 10.52 1.43 -12.94
CA GLY A 123 11.68 1.90 -13.67
C GLY A 123 11.39 3.26 -14.27
N THR A 124 12.37 4.16 -14.26
CA THR A 124 12.26 5.46 -14.89
C THR A 124 13.51 5.75 -15.72
N TRP A 125 13.32 6.49 -16.81
CA TRP A 125 14.39 6.94 -17.69
C TRP A 125 14.16 8.39 -18.11
N ARG A 126 15.10 9.26 -17.77
CA ARG A 126 15.11 10.67 -18.18
C ARG A 126 15.66 10.78 -19.60
N ILE A 127 14.82 10.53 -20.60
CA ILE A 127 15.18 10.52 -22.02
C ILE A 127 15.74 11.89 -22.47
N GLN A 128 15.12 12.97 -21.99
CA GLN A 128 15.58 14.35 -22.16
C GLN A 128 15.38 15.13 -20.87
N LYS A 129 15.87 16.38 -20.79
CA LYS A 129 15.69 17.26 -19.63
C LYS A 129 14.22 17.42 -19.20
N ASN A 130 13.30 17.33 -20.16
CA ASN A 130 11.86 17.53 -20.01
C ASN A 130 11.02 16.31 -20.40
N VAL A 131 11.64 15.14 -20.61
CA VAL A 131 10.94 13.91 -20.99
C VAL A 131 11.36 12.78 -20.08
N LEU A 132 10.40 12.20 -19.35
CA LEU A 132 10.58 11.03 -18.51
C LEU A 132 9.71 9.89 -19.02
N ALA A 133 10.32 8.75 -19.33
CA ALA A 133 9.60 7.49 -19.46
C ALA A 133 9.56 6.79 -18.11
N GLN A 134 8.42 6.22 -17.76
CA GLN A 134 8.21 5.47 -16.53
C GLN A 134 7.47 4.18 -16.84
N TYR A 135 7.88 3.11 -16.18
CA TYR A 135 7.16 1.85 -16.12
C TYR A 135 6.91 1.51 -14.65
N THR A 136 5.69 1.09 -14.34
CA THR A 136 5.31 0.64 -13.01
C THR A 136 4.51 -0.65 -13.12
N MET A 137 4.90 -1.66 -12.34
CA MET A 137 4.17 -2.90 -12.17
C MET A 137 3.77 -3.06 -10.70
N TRP A 138 2.48 -2.97 -10.45
CA TRP A 138 1.87 -3.27 -9.17
C TRP A 138 1.47 -4.74 -9.15
N PHE A 139 1.78 -5.44 -8.05
CA PHE A 139 1.24 -6.76 -7.83
C PHE A 139 1.00 -7.01 -6.34
N GLY A 140 -0.17 -7.52 -6.03
CA GLY A 140 -0.60 -7.60 -4.64
C GLY A 140 -1.92 -8.32 -4.49
N ARG A 141 -2.38 -8.36 -3.25
CA ARG A 141 -3.64 -8.97 -2.87
C ARG A 141 -4.14 -8.37 -1.55
N THR A 142 -5.40 -8.62 -1.25
CA THR A 142 -5.98 -8.43 0.07
C THR A 142 -5.21 -9.27 1.10
N LEU A 143 -4.84 -8.63 2.21
CA LEU A 143 -4.00 -9.22 3.25
C LEU A 143 -4.77 -10.27 4.06
N ASN A 144 -5.90 -9.88 4.65
CA ASN A 144 -6.78 -10.73 5.41
C ASN A 144 -8.18 -10.74 4.79
N THR A 145 -8.50 -11.83 4.09
CA THR A 145 -9.79 -12.03 3.41
C THR A 145 -10.89 -12.54 4.34
N ASN A 146 -10.58 -12.77 5.63
CA ASN A 146 -11.62 -13.04 6.63
C ASN A 146 -12.24 -11.74 7.15
N LEU A 147 -11.59 -10.58 7.08
CA LEU A 147 -12.15 -9.36 7.66
C LEU A 147 -13.44 -8.92 6.97
N GLU A 148 -14.35 -8.33 7.71
CA GLU A 148 -15.48 -7.60 7.13
C GLU A 148 -14.98 -6.51 6.17
N ASN A 149 -15.73 -6.22 5.11
CA ASN A 149 -15.37 -5.21 4.09
C ASN A 149 -14.04 -5.44 3.36
N ASN A 150 -13.50 -6.65 3.39
CA ASN A 150 -12.28 -6.97 2.66
C ASN A 150 -12.46 -6.80 1.14
N ALA A 151 -11.48 -6.20 0.49
CA ALA A 151 -11.56 -5.83 -0.92
C ALA A 151 -11.64 -7.04 -1.87
N ALA A 152 -11.22 -8.24 -1.44
CA ALA A 152 -11.34 -9.45 -2.25
C ALA A 152 -12.80 -9.91 -2.38
N SER A 153 -13.53 -9.90 -1.26
CA SER A 153 -14.93 -10.32 -1.23
C SER A 153 -15.83 -9.27 -1.89
N VAL A 154 -15.61 -7.98 -1.60
CA VAL A 154 -16.36 -6.87 -2.20
C VAL A 154 -16.21 -6.84 -3.72
N ASN A 155 -14.98 -7.03 -4.22
CA ASN A 155 -14.70 -7.04 -5.66
C ASN A 155 -14.91 -8.43 -6.31
N LYS A 156 -15.40 -9.42 -5.55
CA LYS A 156 -15.66 -10.79 -6.02
C LYS A 156 -14.45 -11.47 -6.69
N THR A 157 -13.25 -11.20 -6.19
CA THR A 157 -12.01 -11.86 -6.66
C THR A 157 -11.73 -13.18 -5.94
N VAL A 158 -12.50 -13.47 -4.89
CA VAL A 158 -12.59 -14.78 -4.22
C VAL A 158 -14.06 -15.18 -4.12
N SER A 159 -14.33 -16.49 -4.14
CA SER A 159 -15.69 -17.03 -4.02
C SER A 159 -16.16 -17.16 -2.57
N THR A 160 -15.22 -17.31 -1.64
CA THR A 160 -15.49 -17.55 -0.22
C THR A 160 -14.53 -16.73 0.61
N ALA A 161 -15.04 -16.01 1.61
CA ALA A 161 -14.20 -15.29 2.56
C ALA A 161 -13.19 -16.22 3.25
N GLY A 162 -12.05 -15.68 3.67
CA GLY A 162 -10.93 -16.46 4.19
C GLY A 162 -10.11 -17.20 3.13
N THR A 163 -10.63 -17.36 1.92
CA THR A 163 -9.83 -17.86 0.79
C THR A 163 -8.79 -16.83 0.43
N LYS A 164 -7.54 -17.27 0.27
CA LYS A 164 -6.44 -16.41 -0.14
C LYS A 164 -6.69 -15.87 -1.55
N GLU A 165 -6.74 -14.55 -1.67
CA GLU A 165 -6.89 -13.91 -2.99
C GLU A 165 -5.65 -14.19 -3.86
N PRO A 166 -5.83 -14.56 -5.14
CA PRO A 166 -4.73 -14.63 -6.10
C PRO A 166 -3.98 -13.30 -6.20
N THR A 167 -2.67 -13.36 -6.45
CA THR A 167 -1.90 -12.13 -6.69
C THR A 167 -2.36 -11.50 -8.00
N LEU A 168 -2.99 -10.33 -7.91
CA LEU A 168 -3.40 -9.54 -9.07
C LEU A 168 -2.23 -8.66 -9.53
N LYS A 169 -2.18 -8.36 -10.82
CA LYS A 169 -1.11 -7.58 -11.45
C LYS A 169 -1.71 -6.45 -12.27
N ARG A 170 -1.12 -5.26 -12.17
CA ARG A 170 -1.40 -4.11 -13.03
C ARG A 170 -0.06 -3.55 -13.52
N GLN A 171 0.00 -3.21 -14.80
CA GLN A 171 1.17 -2.61 -15.42
C GLN A 171 0.76 -1.27 -16.01
N GLN A 172 1.66 -0.29 -15.94
CA GLN A 172 1.47 1.04 -16.49
C GLN A 172 2.77 1.52 -17.11
N PHE A 173 2.64 2.19 -18.26
CA PHE A 173 3.74 2.87 -18.93
C PHE A 173 3.32 4.32 -19.18
N ASP A 174 4.12 5.25 -18.70
CA ASP A 174 3.87 6.68 -18.80
C ASP A 174 5.02 7.38 -19.51
N LEU A 175 4.69 8.35 -20.35
CA LEU A 175 5.66 9.28 -20.92
C LEU A 175 5.27 10.70 -20.47
N VAL A 176 6.02 11.25 -19.54
CA VAL A 176 5.74 12.54 -18.91
C VAL A 176 6.59 13.62 -19.57
N TYR A 177 5.93 14.67 -20.06
CA TYR A 177 6.57 15.89 -20.56
C TYR A 177 6.36 17.03 -19.58
N THR A 178 7.40 17.84 -19.35
CA THR A 178 7.33 19.03 -18.48
C THR A 178 7.81 20.26 -19.26
N PHE A 179 7.02 21.34 -19.26
CA PHE A 179 7.32 22.58 -19.99
C PHE A 179 8.46 23.39 -19.35
#